data_AF-A0A8T6QXN8-F1
#
_entry.id   AF-A0A8T6QXN8-F1
#
_cell.length_a   1.000
_cell.length_b   1.000
_cell.length_c   1.000
_cell.angle_alpha   90.00
_cell.angle_beta   90.00
_cell.angle_gamma   90.00
#
_symmetry.space_group_name_H-M   'P 1'
#
loop_
_entity.id
_entity.type
_entity.pdbx_description
1 polymer ?
#
loop_
_entity_poly.entity_id
_entity_poly.type
_entity_poly.pdbx_seq_one_letter_code
_entity_poly.pdbx_strand_id
1 'polypeptide(L)'
;MGMRLRVFLTSEEDRTLRELRRATTIPQRVKDRADVVRMNARGDYVETITAYFNWHVETVHKTLKRWQTVGLAVYGKLLGAAKRIGDREL
;
A
#
# COMPACT_ATOMS: atom_id res chain seq x y z
N MET A 1 24.55 5.07 4.00
CA MET A 1 23.48 5.20 2.97
C MET A 1 22.98 3.81 2.64
N GLY A 2 21.85 3.43 3.24
CA GLY A 2 21.34 2.06 3.25
C GLY A 2 20.51 1.70 2.01
N MET A 3 20.47 0.39 1.76
CA MET A 3 19.80 -0.36 0.69
C MET A 3 18.58 0.35 0.05
N ARG A 4 18.68 0.64 -1.25
CA ARG A 4 17.56 1.12 -2.06
C ARG A 4 16.55 -0.01 -2.27
N LEU A 5 15.52 -0.08 -1.42
CA LEU A 5 14.32 -0.84 -1.74
C LEU A 5 13.54 -0.05 -2.79
N ARG A 6 13.62 -0.50 -4.04
CA ARG A 6 12.86 0.07 -5.16
C ARG A 6 11.84 -0.94 -5.64
N VAL A 7 10.58 -0.64 -5.42
CA VAL A 7 9.47 -1.40 -5.99
C VAL A 7 9.26 -0.90 -7.42
N PHE A 8 9.10 -1.82 -8.36
CA PHE A 8 8.66 -1.49 -9.72
C PHE A 8 7.19 -1.90 -9.83
N LEU A 9 6.34 -0.93 -10.17
CA LEU A 9 4.93 -1.17 -10.46
C LEU A 9 4.74 -1.17 -11.97
N THR A 10 3.95 -2.12 -12.45
CA THR A 10 3.42 -2.07 -13.82
C THR A 10 2.34 -0.99 -13.94
N SER A 11 2.05 -0.55 -15.17
CA SER A 11 1.01 0.45 -15.44
C SER A 11 -0.38 0.02 -14.93
N GLU A 12 -0.66 -1.28 -14.95
CA GLU A 12 -1.92 -1.85 -14.45
C GLU A 12 -1.99 -1.80 -12.91
N GLU A 13 -0.88 -2.06 -12.23
CA GLU A 13 -0.81 -1.94 -10.77
C GLU A 13 -0.93 -0.48 -10.31
N ASP A 14 -0.27 0.47 -10.98
CA ASP A 14 -0.44 1.91 -10.67
C ASP A 14 -1.90 2.34 -10.83
N ARG A 15 -2.55 1.91 -11.91
CA ARG A 15 -3.97 2.18 -12.15
C ARG A 15 -4.83 1.61 -11.03
N THR A 16 -4.59 0.35 -10.65
CA THR A 16 -5.33 -0.32 -9.58
C THR A 16 -5.13 0.39 -8.24
N LEU A 17 -3.91 0.77 -7.87
CA LEU A 17 -3.62 1.56 -6.66
C LEU A 17 -4.31 2.93 -6.68
N ARG A 18 -4.40 3.57 -7.86
CA ARG A 18 -5.12 4.83 -8.03
C ARG A 18 -6.62 4.68 -7.83
N GLU A 19 -7.19 3.58 -8.30
CA GLU A 19 -8.60 3.26 -8.08
C GLU A 19 -8.89 2.91 -6.61
N LEU A 20 -7.98 2.19 -5.94
CA LEU A 20 -8.06 1.93 -4.50
C LEU A 20 -8.09 3.20 -3.66
N ARG A 21 -7.32 4.23 -4.05
CA ARG A 21 -7.35 5.53 -3.35
C ARG A 21 -8.70 6.24 -3.50
N ARG A 22 -9.34 6.11 -4.67
CA ARG A 22 -10.67 6.70 -4.96
C ARG A 22 -11.81 5.93 -4.29
N ALA A 23 -11.67 4.62 -4.11
CA ALA A 23 -12.70 3.81 -3.48
C ALA A 23 -12.96 4.25 -2.03
N THR A 24 -14.20 4.64 -1.72
CA THR A 24 -14.63 5.12 -0.39
C THR A 24 -14.81 3.99 0.62
N THR A 25 -15.05 2.77 0.15
CA THR A 25 -15.20 1.55 0.97
C THR A 25 -13.88 1.08 1.59
N ILE A 26 -12.75 1.67 1.19
CA ILE A 26 -11.41 1.27 1.63
C ILE A 26 -10.98 2.09 2.85
N PRO A 27 -10.54 1.45 3.94
CA PRO A 27 -10.04 2.16 5.10
C PRO A 27 -8.77 2.95 4.77
N GLN A 28 -8.62 4.13 5.38
CA GLN A 28 -7.54 5.08 5.12
C GLN A 28 -6.14 4.44 5.21
N ARG A 29 -5.91 3.58 6.21
CA ARG A 29 -4.65 2.82 6.38
C ARG A 29 -4.20 2.02 5.15
N VAL A 30 -5.15 1.55 4.35
CA VAL A 30 -4.88 0.78 3.12
C VAL A 30 -4.52 1.74 1.98
N LYS A 31 -5.16 2.92 1.94
CA LYS A 31 -4.81 3.99 1.00
C LYS A 31 -3.42 4.56 1.28
N ASP A 32 -3.07 4.78 2.54
CA ASP A 32 -1.74 5.30 2.91
C ASP A 32 -0.63 4.34 2.50
N ARG A 33 -0.82 3.04 2.78
CA ARG A 33 0.14 2.01 2.34
C ARG A 33 0.24 1.91 0.82
N ALA A 34 -0.86 2.10 0.09
CA ALA A 34 -0.84 2.09 -1.37
C ALA A 34 -0.04 3.28 -1.91
N ASP A 35 -0.19 4.42 -1.27
CA ASP A 35 0.51 5.65 -1.63
C ASP A 35 2.02 5.57 -1.33
N VAL A 36 2.40 4.97 -0.20
CA VAL A 36 3.80 4.66 0.14
C VAL A 36 4.47 3.82 -0.97
N VAL A 37 3.80 2.76 -1.44
CA VAL A 37 4.32 1.90 -2.52
C VAL A 37 4.45 2.69 -3.82
N ARG A 38 3.46 3.52 -4.13
CA ARG A 38 3.43 4.33 -5.34
C ARG A 38 4.51 5.42 -5.36
N MET A 39 4.75 6.06 -4.22
CA MET A 39 5.81 7.06 -4.02
C MET A 39 7.18 6.40 -4.18
N ASN A 40 7.40 5.23 -3.55
CA ASN A 40 8.63 4.45 -3.73
C ASN A 40 8.83 4.01 -5.19
N ALA A 41 7.76 3.62 -5.90
CA ALA A 41 7.84 3.20 -7.30
C ALA A 41 8.22 4.33 -8.26
N ARG A 42 7.83 5.57 -7.95
CA ARG A 42 8.27 6.77 -8.70
C ARG A 42 9.75 7.09 -8.49
N GLY A 43 10.37 6.51 -7.46
CA GLY A 43 11.77 6.73 -7.12
C GLY A 43 12.00 7.64 -5.92
N ASP A 44 10.95 7.98 -5.17
CA ASP A 44 11.09 8.72 -3.91
C ASP A 44 11.84 7.90 -2.85
N TYR A 45 12.63 8.60 -2.05
CA TYR A 45 13.40 8.01 -0.96
C TYR A 45 12.49 7.59 0.19
N VAL A 46 12.80 6.46 0.83
CA VAL A 46 12.10 5.98 2.02
C VAL A 46 12.04 7.05 3.11
N GLU A 47 13.10 7.84 3.25
CA GLU A 47 13.21 8.94 4.22
C GLU A 47 12.18 10.05 3.97
N THR A 48 11.99 10.44 2.70
CA THR A 48 10.97 11.41 2.29
C THR A 48 9.57 10.89 2.56
N ILE A 49 9.34 9.61 2.25
CA ILE A 49 8.06 8.95 2.48
C ILE A 49 7.77 8.88 3.99
N THR A 50 8.76 8.52 4.81
CA THR A 50 8.59 8.49 6.27
C THR A 50 8.26 9.84 6.86
N ALA A 51 8.89 10.92 6.36
CA ALA A 51 8.61 12.28 6.80
C ALA A 51 7.19 12.72 6.40
N TYR A 52 6.74 12.36 5.20
CA TYR A 52 5.41 12.71 4.71
C TYR A 52 4.29 12.01 5.49
N PHE A 53 4.44 10.71 5.76
CA PHE A 53 3.44 9.90 6.47
C PHE A 53 3.61 9.92 7.98
N ASN A 54 4.66 10.56 8.51
CA ASN A 54 5.08 10.47 9.90
C ASN A 54 5.24 9.01 10.39
N TRP A 55 5.85 8.16 9.56
CA TRP A 55 6.05 6.74 9.82
C TRP A 55 7.51 6.42 10.14
N HIS A 56 7.74 5.34 10.89
CA HIS A 56 9.09 4.81 11.07
C HIS A 56 9.62 4.18 9.78
N VAL A 57 10.93 4.31 9.52
CA VAL A 57 11.62 3.72 8.36
C VAL A 57 11.37 2.21 8.27
N GLU A 58 11.40 1.51 9.40
CA GLU A 58 11.08 0.08 9.45
C GLU A 58 9.66 -0.25 9.00
N THR A 59 8.68 0.62 9.29
CA THR A 59 7.29 0.44 8.88
C THR A 59 7.16 0.54 7.36
N VAL A 60 7.87 1.50 6.75
CA VAL A 60 7.92 1.64 5.29
C VAL A 60 8.64 0.43 4.68
N HIS A 61 9.80 0.02 5.19
CA HIS A 61 10.51 -1.18 4.72
C HIS A 61 9.66 -2.44 4.83
N LYS A 62 8.96 -2.66 5.95
CA LYS A 62 8.04 -3.81 6.11
C LYS A 62 6.89 -3.75 5.11
N THR A 63 6.36 -2.56 4.85
CA THR A 63 5.29 -2.36 3.86
C THR A 63 5.77 -2.68 2.45
N LEU A 64 6.92 -2.15 2.04
CA LEU A 64 7.53 -2.38 0.73
C LEU A 64 7.93 -3.86 0.55
N LYS A 65 8.58 -4.46 1.54
CA LYS A 65 8.97 -5.88 1.51
C LYS A 65 7.75 -6.78 1.41
N ARG A 66 6.69 -6.50 2.17
CA ARG A 66 5.42 -7.24 2.09
C ARG A 66 4.74 -7.08 0.74
N TRP A 67 4.81 -5.89 0.13
CA TRP A 67 4.34 -5.68 -1.24
C TRP A 67 5.15 -6.50 -2.25
N GLN A 68 6.48 -6.52 -2.14
CA GLN A 68 7.33 -7.29 -3.05
C GLN A 68 7.11 -8.81 -2.92
N THR A 69 6.86 -9.31 -1.70
CA THR A 69 6.65 -10.75 -1.46
C THR A 69 5.26 -11.23 -1.85
N VAL A 70 4.22 -10.42 -1.70
CA VAL A 70 2.82 -10.89 -1.84
C VAL A 70 1.98 -10.08 -2.83
N GLY A 71 2.48 -8.92 -3.29
CA GLY A 71 1.82 -8.06 -4.26
C GLY A 71 0.38 -7.66 -3.88
N LEU A 72 -0.44 -7.51 -4.92
CA LEU A 72 -1.85 -7.15 -4.84
C LEU A 72 -2.72 -8.22 -4.14
N ALA A 73 -2.24 -9.47 -4.00
CA ALA A 73 -3.00 -10.57 -3.42
C ALA A 73 -3.33 -10.36 -1.92
N VAL A 74 -2.48 -9.65 -1.17
CA VAL A 74 -2.79 -9.28 0.24
C VAL A 74 -3.67 -8.03 0.31
N TYR A 75 -3.60 -7.12 -0.65
CA TYR A 75 -4.56 -6.01 -0.73
C TYR A 75 -5.97 -6.51 -1.00
N GLY A 76 -6.11 -7.50 -1.88
CA GLY A 76 -7.34 -8.27 -2.06
C GLY A 76 -7.80 -8.96 -0.78
N LYS A 77 -6.90 -9.39 0.12
CA LYS A 77 -7.26 -9.97 1.44
C LYS A 77 -7.65 -8.91 2.49
N LEU A 78 -7.07 -7.72 2.46
CA LEU A 78 -7.52 -6.58 3.28
C LEU A 78 -8.88 -6.05 2.82
N LEU A 79 -9.16 -6.15 1.52
CA LEU A 79 -10.48 -5.98 0.91
C LEU A 79 -11.43 -7.16 1.16
N GLY A 80 -10.90 -8.37 1.24
CA GLY A 80 -11.64 -9.61 1.54
C GLY A 80 -12.08 -9.71 3.00
N ALA A 81 -11.50 -8.90 3.90
CA ALA A 81 -12.03 -8.69 5.25
C ALA A 81 -13.17 -7.65 5.29
N ALA A 82 -13.30 -6.79 4.27
CA ALA A 82 -14.46 -5.89 4.13
C ALA A 82 -15.68 -6.60 3.51
N LYS A 83 -15.49 -7.77 2.88
CA LYS A 83 -16.57 -8.67 2.43
C LYS A 83 -16.96 -9.71 3.50
N ARG A 84 -16.96 -9.32 4.78
CA ARG A 84 -17.45 -10.11 5.93
C ARG A 84 -17.96 -9.22 7.08
N ILE A 85 -18.38 -7.99 6.77
CA ILE A 85 -19.26 -7.20 7.65
C ILE A 85 -20.44 -6.79 6.77
N GLY A 86 -21.42 -7.70 6.73
CA GLY A 86 -22.62 -7.61 5.90
C GLY A 86 -23.43 -8.90 5.90
N ASP A 87 -23.13 -9.84 6.81
CA ASP A 87 -23.94 -11.02 7.06
C ASP A 87 -23.97 -11.25 8.57
N ARG A 88 -24.73 -10.37 9.23
CA ARG A 88 -25.36 -10.59 10.54
C ARG A 88 -26.31 -9.42 10.77
N GLU A 89 -27.52 -9.52 10.24
CA GLU A 89 -28.78 -9.19 10.94
C GLU A 89 -29.88 -10.08 10.32
N LEU A 90 -30.87 -10.43 11.15
CA LEU A 90 -31.85 -11.51 11.04
C LEU A 90 -32.64 -11.61 9.72
#